data_AF-A0A7G8WT32-F1
#
_entry.id   AF-A0A7G8WT32-F1
#
_cell.length_a   1.000
_cell.length_b   1.000
_cell.length_c   1.000
_cell.angle_alpha   90.00
_cell.angle_beta   90.00
_cell.angle_gamma   90.00
#
_symmetry.space_group_name_H-M   'P 1'
#
loop_
_entity.id
_entity.type
_entity.pdbx_description
1 polymer ?
#
loop_
_entity_poly.entity_id
_entity_poly.type
_entity_poly.pdbx_seq_one_letter_code
_entity_poly.pdbx_strand_id
1 'polypeptide(L)' 'MSGEVARQLANNLRRALDGRALRVAKDLTGVDHTTIGDVLAGFTSPDLMTIARLESGLGTDLWPGGLAIDLGLRR' A
#
# COMPACT_ATOMS: atom_id res chain seq x y z
N MET A 1 9.05 -4.29 14.18
CA MET A 1 8.94 -5.26 13.07
C MET A 1 7.81 -4.95 12.07
N SER A 2 6.73 -4.27 12.48
CA SER A 2 5.67 -3.80 11.55
C SER A 2 6.13 -2.75 10.54
N GLY A 3 7.15 -1.94 10.88
CA GLY A 3 7.62 -0.85 10.03
C GLY A 3 8.17 -1.28 8.66
N GLU A 4 8.81 -2.44 8.56
CA GLU A 4 9.36 -2.92 7.27
C GLU A 4 8.25 -3.38 6.31
N VAL A 5 7.21 -4.04 6.84
CA VAL A 5 6.01 -4.41 6.07
C VAL A 5 5.31 -3.15 5.55
N ALA A 6 5.12 -2.15 6.42
CA ALA A 6 4.52 -0.87 6.04
C ALA A 6 5.35 -0.12 4.99
N ARG A 7 6.68 -0.12 5.13
CA ARG A 7 7.61 0.49 4.16
C ARG A 7 7.51 -0.16 2.78
N GLN A 8 7.47 -1.50 2.73
CA GLN A 8 7.36 -2.24 1.47
C GLN A 8 6.01 -2.04 0.81
N LEU A 9 4.92 -2.04 1.59
CA LEU A 9 3.59 -1.67 1.11
C LEU A 9 3.57 -0.26 0.51
N ALA A 10 4.16 0.73 1.19
CA ALA A 10 4.24 2.10 0.68
C ALA A 10 5.08 2.21 -0.61
N ASN A 11 6.15 1.40 -0.75
CA ASN A 11 6.93 1.33 -1.99
C ASN A 11 6.11 0.74 -3.14
N ASN A 12 5.38 -0.36 -2.89
CA ASN A 12 4.51 -0.98 -3.89
C ASN A 12 3.40 -0.01 -4.32
N LEU A 13 2.77 0.67 -3.36
CA LEU A 13 1.76 1.70 -3.64
C LEU A 13 2.34 2.84 -4.49
N ARG A 14 3.53 3.34 -4.18
CA ARG A 14 4.18 4.40 -4.97
C ARG A 14 4.47 3.96 -6.41
N ARG A 15 4.89 2.71 -6.60
CA ARG A 15 5.09 2.11 -7.93
C ARG A 15 3.77 1.95 -8.67
N ALA A 16 2.73 1.44 -8.00
CA ALA A 16 1.40 1.27 -8.57
C ALA A 16 0.76 2.58 -9.00
N LEU A 17 1.00 3.67 -8.25
CA LEU A 17 0.54 5.00 -8.62
C LEU A 17 1.20 5.51 -9.90
N ASP A 18 2.43 5.12 -10.22
CA ASP A 18 3.13 5.47 -11.47
C ASP A 18 3.07 6.99 -11.79
N GLY A 19 3.36 7.81 -10.77
CA GLY A 19 3.31 9.28 -10.89
C GLY A 19 1.91 9.90 -10.98
N ARG A 20 0.83 9.11 -10.92
CA ARG A 20 -0.55 9.61 -10.88
C ARG A 20 -0.78 10.49 -9.66
N ALA A 21 -1.59 11.54 -9.84
CA ALA A 21 -2.03 12.37 -8.74
C ALA A 21 -2.90 11.58 -7.75
N LEU A 22 -2.76 11.85 -6.45
CA LEU A 22 -3.52 11.14 -5.39
C LEU A 22 -5.05 11.29 -5.55
N ARG A 23 -5.50 12.37 -6.19
CA ARG A 23 -6.93 12.56 -6.52
C ARG A 23 -7.42 11.53 -7.54
N VAL A 24 -6.62 11.23 -8.56
CA VAL A 24 -6.94 10.18 -9.54
C VAL A 24 -6.95 8.81 -8.86
N ALA A 25 -6.02 8.56 -7.94
CA ALA A 25 -6.00 7.32 -7.16
C ALA A 25 -7.24 7.17 -6.27
N LYS A 26 -7.74 8.25 -5.69
CA LYS A 26 -9.01 8.27 -4.97
C LYS A 26 -10.17 7.87 -5.87
N ASP A 27 -10.26 8.43 -7.07
CA ASP A 27 -11.34 8.13 -8.01
C ASP A 27 -11.31 6.66 -8.46
N LEU A 28 -10.11 6.08 -8.60
CA LEU A 28 -9.94 4.67 -8.98
C LEU A 28 -10.23 3.68 -7.85
N THR A 29 -9.85 4.01 -6.61
CA THR A 29 -9.82 3.07 -5.48
C THR A 29 -10.93 3.30 -4.45
N GLY A 30 -11.55 4.49 -4.46
CA GLY A 30 -12.49 4.93 -3.43
C GLY A 30 -11.83 5.18 -2.06
N VAL A 31 -10.50 5.19 -1.97
CA VAL A 31 -9.75 5.53 -0.76
C VAL A 31 -9.40 7.01 -0.78
N ASP A 32 -9.56 7.71 0.35
CA ASP A 32 -9.32 9.15 0.37
C ASP A 32 -7.83 9.49 0.12
N HIS A 33 -7.58 10.55 -0.65
CA HIS A 33 -6.25 11.02 -0.99
C HIS A 33 -5.37 11.33 0.23
N THR A 34 -5.97 11.73 1.37
CA THR A 34 -5.23 11.95 2.63
C THR A 34 -4.72 10.62 3.18
N THR A 35 -5.58 9.60 3.23
CA THR A 35 -5.20 8.24 3.65
C THR A 35 -4.11 7.67 2.75
N ILE A 36 -4.23 7.84 1.43
CA ILE A 36 -3.19 7.40 0.50
C ILE A 36 -1.86 8.14 0.79
N GLY A 37 -1.92 9.45 1.03
CA GLY A 37 -0.76 10.26 1.41
C GLY A 37 -0.12 9.81 2.72
N ASP A 38 -0.92 9.54 3.76
CA ASP A 38 -0.45 9.11 5.08
C ASP A 38 0.23 7.75 5.02
N VAL A 39 -0.30 6.82 4.20
CA VAL A 39 0.33 5.50 3.97
C VAL A 39 1.67 5.67 3.25
N LEU A 40 1.74 6.53 2.23
CA LEU A 40 2.98 6.80 1.51
C LEU A 40 4.05 7.45 2.38
N ALA A 41 3.63 8.31 3.32
CA ALA A 41 4.50 8.96 4.30
C ALA A 41 4.87 8.05 5.48
N GLY A 42 4.19 6.90 5.63
CA GLY A 42 4.38 5.99 6.76
C GLY A 42 3.78 6.49 8.07
N PHE A 43 2.87 7.48 8.03
CA PHE A 43 2.15 7.99 9.20
C PHE A 43 1.06 7.05 9.69
N THR A 44 0.48 6.26 8.79
CA THR A 44 -0.52 5.25 9.13
C THR A 44 -0.25 3.93 8.43
N SER A 45 -0.66 2.84 9.08
CA SER A 45 -0.70 1.53 8.46
C SER A 45 -2.13 1.29 7.99
N PRO A 46 -2.37 1.06 6.69
CA PRO A 46 -3.72 0.83 6.18
C PRO A 46 -4.25 -0.51 6.71
N ASP A 47 -5.56 -0.57 6.93
CA ASP A 47 -6.23 -1.83 7.24
C ASP A 47 -6.38 -2.71 5.98
N LEU A 48 -6.79 -3.97 6.18
CA LEU A 48 -6.94 -4.94 5.10
C LEU A 48 -7.97 -4.50 4.05
N MET A 49 -9.04 -3.80 4.46
CA MET A 49 -10.07 -3.33 3.54
C MET A 49 -9.54 -2.21 2.64
N THR A 50 -8.71 -1.32 3.20
CA THR A 50 -8.02 -0.26 2.47
C THR A 50 -7.05 -0.85 1.45
N ILE A 51 -6.27 -1.86 1.84
CA ILE A 51 -5.37 -2.56 0.91
C ILE A 51 -6.16 -3.17 -0.26
N ALA A 52 -7.24 -3.92 0.04
CA ALA A 52 -8.07 -4.55 -1.01
C ALA A 52 -8.69 -3.53 -1.98
N ARG A 53 -9.13 -2.37 -1.48
CA ARG A 53 -9.65 -1.28 -2.32
C ARG A 53 -8.57 -0.68 -3.22
N LEU A 54 -7.38 -0.46 -2.68
CA LEU A 54 -6.26 0.05 -3.44
C LEU A 54 -5.83 -0.94 -4.54
N GLU A 55 -5.72 -2.22 -4.20
CA GLU A 55 -5.37 -3.28 -5.16
C GLU A 55 -6.41 -3.41 -6.27
N SER A 56 -7.70 -3.41 -5.91
CA SER A 56 -8.82 -3.45 -6.86
C SER A 56 -8.83 -2.25 -7.81
N GLY A 57 -8.66 -1.04 -7.28
CA GLY A 57 -8.68 0.19 -8.09
C GLY A 57 -7.43 0.43 -8.93
N LEU A 58 -6.26 -0.02 -8.47
CA LEU A 58 -4.99 0.12 -9.19
C LEU A 58 -4.69 -1.07 -10.10
N GLY A 59 -5.42 -2.18 -9.96
CA GLY A 59 -5.26 -3.39 -10.76
C GLY A 59 -3.93 -4.11 -10.52
N THR A 60 -3.36 -4.00 -9.31
CA THR A 60 -2.09 -4.61 -8.95
C THR A 60 -2.05 -4.98 -7.48
N ASP A 61 -1.38 -6.09 -7.16
CA ASP A 61 -1.12 -6.49 -5.79
C ASP A 61 -0.15 -5.49 -5.14
N LEU A 62 -0.53 -5.00 -3.96
CA LEU A 62 0.26 -4.09 -3.14
C LEU A 62 0.89 -4.83 -1.97
N TRP A 63 0.25 -5.88 -1.49
CA TRP A 63 0.76 -6.68 -0.39
C TRP A 63 2.16 -7.23 -0.70
N PRO A 64 3.16 -6.99 0.17
CA PRO A 64 4.50 -7.55 -0.02
C PRO A 64 4.51 -9.04 0.34
N GLY A 65 4.05 -9.88 -0.60
CA GLY A 65 4.15 -11.33 -0.51
C GLY A 65 5.60 -11.79 -0.32
N GLY A 66 5.80 -12.93 0.36
CA GLY A 66 7.14 -13.48 0.60
C GLY A 66 7.94 -12.80 1.72
N LEU A 67 7.52 -11.64 2.22
CA LEU A 67 8.29 -10.88 3.22
C LEU A 67 8.53 -11.66 4.52
N ALA A 68 7.60 -12.53 4.93
CA ALA A 68 7.79 -13.39 6.10
C ALA A 68 8.93 -14.41 5.90
N ILE A 69 9.16 -14.84 4.66
CA ILE A 69 10.28 -15.72 4.29
C ILE A 69 11.58 -14.90 4.33
N ASP A 70 11.57 -13.73 3.70
CA ASP A 70 12.74 -12.85 3.58
C ASP A 70 13.22 -12.33 4.95
N LEU A 71 12.29 -12.09 5.87
CA LEU A 71 12.58 -11.68 7.24
C LEU A 71 12.94 -12.86 8.17
N GLY A 72 13.00 -14.10 7.65
CA GLY A 72 13.31 -15.30 8.43
C GLY A 72 12.25 -15.63 9.49
N LEU A 73 11.01 -15.19 9.28
CA LEU A 73 9.87 -15.39 10.19
C LEU A 73 9.16 -16.74 10.00
N ARG A 74 9.54 -17.51 8.98
CA ARG A 74 9.16 -18.93 8.90
C ARG A 74 9.92 -19.71 9.99
N ARG A 75 9.24 -19.98 11.11
CA ARG A 75 9.62 -21.05 12.04
C ARG A 75 8.97 -22.35 11.60
#